data_AF-A0A954M8L9-F1
#
_entry.id   AF-A0A954M8L9-F1
#
_cell.length_a   1.000
_cell.length_b   1.000
_cell.length_c   1.000
_cell.angle_alpha   90.00
_cell.angle_beta   90.00
_cell.angle_gamma   90.00
#
_symmetry.space_group_name_H-M   'P 1'
#
loop_
_entity.id
_entity.type
_entity.pdbx_description
1 polymer ?
#
loop_
_entity_poly.entity_id
_entity_poly.type
_entity_poly.pdbx_seq_one_letter_code
_entity_poly.pdbx_strand_id
1 'polypeptide(L)'
;ENRQLADEDFLDDRRDAGEIGAGHAVTAFYEIIPVLSGDSVPAVPELRYQAGASLTEAADSAELLTLRIRYKDPVSDEVQSITFRGFDDGHEFAQASDDFRFATAVAAFGMLLRDSQFSGHVQWHDIAQWAELSLGADANGHRHEFLTLVMLAQEMAGDDLVVSRDPVPNLRERQAR
;
A
#
# COMPACT_ATOMS: atom_id res chain seq x y z
N GLU A 1 -2.34 -1.13 -13.76
CA GLU A 1 -2.60 -2.43 -14.41
C GLU A 1 -3.94 -2.93 -13.88
N ASN A 2 -5.02 -2.78 -14.65
CA ASN A 2 -6.37 -3.02 -14.19
C ASN A 2 -6.82 -4.43 -14.56
N ARG A 3 -7.13 -5.23 -13.53
CA ARG A 3 -8.02 -6.40 -13.51
C ARG A 3 -8.08 -7.22 -14.81
N GLN A 4 -7.19 -8.20 -14.95
CA GLN A 4 -7.22 -9.14 -16.07
C GLN A 4 -8.32 -10.22 -15.96
N LEU A 5 -8.95 -10.38 -14.78
CA LEU A 5 -9.91 -11.45 -14.51
C LEU A 5 -11.29 -10.93 -14.07
N ALA A 6 -12.34 -11.42 -14.74
CA ALA A 6 -13.72 -11.16 -14.36
C ALA A 6 -14.10 -11.90 -13.06
N ASP A 7 -15.08 -11.40 -12.30
CA ASP A 7 -15.55 -12.05 -11.07
C ASP A 7 -15.99 -13.51 -11.30
N GLU A 8 -16.67 -13.76 -12.41
CA GLU A 8 -17.12 -15.09 -12.80
C GLU A 8 -15.96 -16.04 -13.12
N ASP A 9 -14.86 -15.50 -13.66
CA ASP A 9 -13.68 -16.25 -14.04
C ASP A 9 -12.77 -16.55 -12.84
N PHE A 10 -12.92 -15.82 -11.72
CA PHE A 10 -12.15 -16.06 -10.49
C PHE A 10 -12.37 -17.46 -9.88
N LEU A 11 -13.53 -18.05 -10.14
CA LEU A 11 -13.86 -19.40 -9.69
C LEU A 11 -13.45 -20.51 -10.69
N ASP A 12 -13.05 -20.16 -11.91
CA ASP A 12 -12.66 -21.13 -12.95
C ASP A 12 -11.15 -21.42 -12.91
N ASP A 13 -10.79 -22.59 -12.39
CA ASP A 13 -9.39 -23.04 -12.27
C ASP A 13 -8.69 -23.26 -13.62
N ARG A 14 -9.42 -23.20 -14.73
CA ARG A 14 -8.86 -23.27 -16.09
C ARG A 14 -8.44 -21.91 -16.63
N ARG A 15 -8.82 -20.81 -15.97
CA ARG A 15 -8.45 -19.45 -16.35
C ARG A 15 -7.14 -19.08 -15.67
N ASP A 16 -6.14 -18.78 -16.49
CA ASP A 16 -4.87 -18.25 -16.01
C ASP A 16 -5.06 -16.80 -15.54
N ALA A 17 -4.70 -16.55 -14.28
CA ALA A 17 -4.79 -15.25 -13.63
C ALA A 17 -3.41 -14.66 -13.29
N GLY A 18 -2.33 -15.29 -13.75
CA GLY A 18 -0.97 -15.04 -13.30
C GLY A 18 -0.63 -15.89 -12.08
N GLU A 19 0.26 -16.86 -12.24
CA GLU A 19 0.73 -17.71 -11.15
C GLU A 19 1.84 -17.02 -10.35
N ILE A 20 1.72 -16.99 -9.01
CA ILE A 20 2.84 -16.67 -8.12
C ILE A 20 3.49 -18.00 -7.73
N GLY A 21 4.64 -18.30 -8.32
CA GLY A 21 5.36 -19.55 -8.06
C GLY A 21 5.85 -19.67 -6.61
N ALA A 22 5.99 -20.90 -6.10
CA ALA A 22 6.50 -21.16 -4.76
C ALA A 22 7.86 -20.46 -4.52
N GLY A 23 8.03 -19.87 -3.34
CA GLY A 23 9.24 -19.13 -2.96
C GLY A 23 9.25 -17.65 -3.32
N HIS A 24 8.21 -17.13 -3.99
CA HIS A 24 8.05 -15.70 -4.23
C HIS A 24 7.26 -15.04 -3.10
N ALA A 25 7.70 -13.85 -2.69
CA ALA A 25 6.94 -12.95 -1.83
C ALA A 25 6.42 -11.79 -2.68
N VAL A 26 5.14 -11.45 -2.52
CA VAL A 26 4.50 -10.35 -3.24
C VAL A 26 3.94 -9.37 -2.23
N THR A 27 4.24 -8.09 -2.44
CA THR A 27 3.65 -6.97 -1.69
C THR A 27 2.88 -6.10 -2.67
N ALA A 28 1.62 -5.87 -2.40
CA ALA A 28 0.77 -4.99 -3.19
C ALA A 28 0.33 -3.81 -2.32
N PHE A 29 0.45 -2.61 -2.87
CA PHE A 29 -0.08 -1.39 -2.28
C PHE A 29 -1.35 -0.99 -3.01
N TYR A 30 -2.38 -0.63 -2.24
CA TYR A 30 -3.65 -0.13 -2.74
C TYR A 30 -3.93 1.23 -2.13
N GLU A 31 -4.44 2.15 -2.93
CA GLU A 31 -5.03 3.39 -2.47
C GLU A 31 -6.52 3.16 -2.25
N ILE A 32 -7.02 3.54 -1.08
CA ILE A 32 -8.46 3.48 -0.76
C ILE A 32 -8.99 4.90 -0.88
N ILE A 33 -9.95 5.12 -1.78
CA ILE A 33 -10.64 6.40 -1.93
C ILE A 33 -12.05 6.28 -1.32
N PRO A 34 -12.32 6.88 -0.15
CA PRO A 34 -13.64 6.85 0.46
C PRO A 34 -14.68 7.54 -0.43
N VAL A 35 -15.90 6.99 -0.50
CA VAL A 35 -17.00 7.52 -1.34
C VAL A 35 -17.35 8.98 -1.01
N LEU A 36 -17.07 9.43 0.21
CA LEU A 36 -17.38 10.78 0.71
C LEU A 36 -16.15 11.71 0.78
N SER A 37 -15.00 11.29 0.26
CA SER A 37 -13.75 12.07 0.30
C SER A 37 -13.83 13.38 -0.51
N GLY A 38 -14.71 13.46 -1.50
CA GLY A 38 -14.75 14.56 -2.46
C GLY A 38 -13.66 14.47 -3.54
N ASP A 39 -12.79 13.46 -3.46
CA ASP A 39 -11.74 13.21 -4.44
C ASP A 39 -12.34 12.64 -5.73
N SER A 40 -11.79 13.06 -6.88
CA SER A 40 -12.27 12.62 -8.19
C SER A 40 -11.77 11.19 -8.47
N VAL A 41 -12.59 10.19 -8.15
CA VAL A 41 -12.45 8.86 -8.73
C VAL A 41 -12.68 8.96 -10.24
N PRO A 42 -11.90 8.28 -11.12
CA PRO A 42 -12.22 8.20 -12.54
C PRO A 42 -13.69 7.85 -12.71
N ALA A 43 -14.43 8.69 -13.43
CA ALA A 43 -15.88 8.57 -13.53
C ALA A 43 -16.27 7.16 -14.01
N VAL A 44 -16.69 6.31 -13.08
CA VAL A 44 -17.36 5.07 -13.44
C VAL A 44 -18.73 5.52 -13.97
N PRO A 45 -19.10 5.17 -15.22
CA PRO A 45 -20.39 5.56 -15.77
C PRO A 45 -21.50 5.14 -14.82
N GLU A 46 -22.43 6.05 -14.51
CA GLU A 46 -23.59 5.69 -13.70
C GLU A 46 -24.30 4.51 -14.35
N LEU A 47 -24.37 3.40 -13.61
CA LEU A 47 -24.94 2.17 -14.10
C LEU A 47 -26.46 2.35 -14.18
N ARG A 48 -26.99 2.47 -15.40
CA ARG A 48 -28.40 2.77 -15.72
C ARG A 48 -29.44 1.94 -14.95
N TYR A 49 -29.08 0.73 -14.51
CA TYR A 49 -29.99 -0.20 -13.84
C TYR A 49 -29.58 -0.52 -12.39
N GLN A 50 -28.47 0.00 -11.91
CA GLN A 50 -28.10 -0.12 -10.50
C GLN A 50 -28.54 1.17 -9.79
N ALA A 51 -29.32 1.02 -8.72
CA ALA A 51 -29.46 2.11 -7.78
C ALA A 51 -28.07 2.44 -7.22
N GLY A 52 -27.74 3.73 -7.10
CA GLY A 52 -26.47 4.16 -6.51
C GLY A 52 -26.22 3.48 -5.16
N ALA A 53 -24.94 3.23 -4.84
CA ALA A 53 -24.57 2.53 -3.62
C ALA A 53 -25.10 3.28 -2.38
N SER A 54 -26.09 2.69 -1.71
CA SER A 54 -26.53 3.14 -0.38
C SER A 54 -25.62 2.52 0.67
N LEU A 55 -25.21 3.31 1.67
CA LEU A 55 -24.50 2.78 2.82
C LEU A 55 -25.34 1.68 3.49
N THR A 56 -24.74 0.52 3.71
CA THR A 56 -25.32 -0.59 4.47
C THR A 56 -24.96 -0.46 5.95
N GLU A 57 -25.57 -1.24 6.85
CA GLU A 57 -25.14 -1.30 8.27
C GLU A 57 -23.65 -1.64 8.42
N ALA A 58 -23.08 -2.41 7.49
CA ALA A 58 -21.64 -2.71 7.46
C ALA A 58 -20.75 -1.47 7.22
N ALA A 59 -21.31 -0.36 6.73
CA ALA A 59 -20.56 0.89 6.54
C ALA A 59 -20.20 1.57 7.88
N ASP A 60 -20.92 1.22 8.97
CA ASP A 60 -20.56 1.64 10.33
C ASP A 60 -19.51 0.70 10.97
N SER A 61 -19.03 -0.30 10.23
CA SER A 61 -17.96 -1.18 10.70
C SER A 61 -16.58 -0.64 10.32
N ALA A 62 -15.55 -1.08 11.04
CA ALA A 62 -14.15 -0.81 10.70
C ALA A 62 -13.64 -1.69 9.52
N GLU A 63 -14.47 -2.56 8.94
CA GLU A 63 -14.02 -3.45 7.86
C GLU A 63 -13.80 -2.66 6.56
N LEU A 64 -12.56 -2.64 6.07
CA LEU A 64 -12.18 -1.90 4.86
C LEU A 64 -12.26 -2.77 3.60
N LEU A 65 -11.84 -4.03 3.71
CA LEU A 65 -11.70 -4.92 2.56
C LEU A 65 -11.78 -6.40 2.95
N THR A 66 -12.12 -7.22 1.95
CA THR A 66 -11.93 -8.67 2.01
C THR A 66 -10.97 -9.10 0.89
N LEU A 67 -9.86 -9.75 1.26
CA LEU A 67 -8.89 -10.34 0.33
C LEU A 67 -9.12 -11.85 0.24
N ARG A 68 -9.39 -12.34 -0.97
CA ARG A 68 -9.48 -13.78 -1.26
C ARG A 68 -8.29 -14.19 -2.09
N ILE A 69 -7.49 -15.12 -1.58
CA ILE A 69 -6.34 -15.69 -2.28
C ILE A 69 -6.67 -17.14 -2.62
N ARG A 70 -6.52 -17.50 -3.88
CA ARG A 70 -6.57 -18.90 -4.33
C ARG A 70 -5.16 -19.37 -4.63
N TYR A 71 -4.84 -20.58 -4.22
CA TYR A 71 -3.54 -21.20 -4.46
C TYR A 71 -3.70 -22.69 -4.69
N LYS A 72 -2.72 -23.29 -5.37
CA LYS A 72 -2.62 -24.73 -5.56
C LYS A 72 -1.75 -25.32 -4.45
N ASP A 73 -2.25 -26.30 -3.73
CA ASP A 73 -1.45 -26.99 -2.72
C ASP A 73 -0.29 -27.74 -3.40
N PRO A 74 0.98 -27.52 -2.97
CA PRO A 74 2.14 -28.10 -3.64
C PRO A 74 2.29 -29.61 -3.42
N VAL A 75 1.52 -30.21 -2.50
CA VAL A 75 1.55 -31.64 -2.17
C VAL A 75 0.36 -32.37 -2.78
N SER A 76 -0.87 -31.88 -2.59
CA SER A 76 -2.09 -32.54 -3.07
C SER A 76 -2.49 -32.14 -4.50
N ASP A 77 -1.91 -31.08 -5.06
CA ASP A 77 -2.25 -30.50 -6.36
C ASP A 77 -3.70 -29.94 -6.43
N GLU A 78 -4.38 -29.84 -5.28
CA GLU A 78 -5.73 -29.30 -5.17
C GLU A 78 -5.72 -27.78 -5.05
N VAL A 79 -6.71 -27.11 -5.65
CA VAL A 79 -6.88 -25.66 -5.53
C VAL A 79 -7.65 -25.33 -4.25
N GLN A 80 -7.09 -24.47 -3.42
CA GLN A 80 -7.68 -23.99 -2.17
C GLN A 80 -7.88 -22.47 -2.19
N SER A 81 -8.68 -21.96 -1.26
CA SER A 81 -8.92 -20.53 -1.07
C SER A 81 -8.78 -20.15 0.40
N ILE A 82 -8.06 -19.07 0.67
CA ILE A 82 -8.02 -18.42 1.98
C ILE A 82 -8.64 -17.03 1.85
N THR A 83 -9.37 -16.62 2.89
CA THR A 83 -10.03 -15.32 2.96
C THR A 83 -9.51 -14.55 4.16
N PHE A 84 -9.09 -13.31 3.93
CA PHE A 84 -8.68 -12.35 4.94
C PHE A 84 -9.65 -11.18 4.93
N ARG A 85 -10.00 -10.68 6.12
CA ARG A 85 -10.75 -9.42 6.29
C ARG A 85 -9.80 -8.39 6.88
N GLY A 86 -9.75 -7.21 6.27
CA GLY A 86 -8.94 -6.09 6.74
C GLY A 86 -9.81 -5.08 7.48
N PHE A 87 -9.34 -4.65 8.64
CA PHE A 87 -10.02 -3.67 9.49
C PHE A 87 -9.13 -2.44 9.72
N ASP A 88 -9.75 -1.28 9.88
CA ASP A 88 -9.08 -0.07 10.37
C ASP A 88 -9.23 0.03 11.89
N ASP A 89 -8.19 -0.40 12.60
CA ASP A 89 -8.14 -0.30 14.07
C ASP A 89 -7.69 1.10 14.56
N GLY A 90 -7.54 2.08 13.65
CA GLY A 90 -7.18 3.47 13.98
C GLY A 90 -5.71 3.64 14.39
N HIS A 91 -4.85 2.72 13.99
CA HIS A 91 -3.41 2.79 14.26
C HIS A 91 -2.71 3.85 13.40
N GLU A 92 -1.73 4.52 13.99
CA GLU A 92 -0.87 5.46 13.25
C GLU A 92 0.18 4.71 12.44
N PHE A 93 0.64 5.31 11.34
CA PHE A 93 1.66 4.72 10.47
C PHE A 93 2.96 4.35 11.22
N ALA A 94 3.35 5.14 12.22
CA ALA A 94 4.52 4.87 13.06
C ALA A 94 4.40 3.54 13.84
N GLN A 95 3.17 3.06 14.08
CA GLN A 95 2.90 1.81 14.80
C GLN A 95 2.86 0.57 13.89
N ALA A 96 2.98 0.74 12.57
CA ALA A 96 3.01 -0.38 11.63
C ALA A 96 4.24 -1.28 11.86
N SER A 97 4.32 -2.44 11.19
CA SER A 97 5.54 -3.25 11.26
C SER A 97 6.71 -2.57 10.54
N ASP A 98 7.94 -2.91 10.94
CA ASP A 98 9.14 -2.46 10.22
C ASP A 98 9.06 -2.83 8.74
N ASP A 99 8.58 -4.04 8.42
CA ASP A 99 8.41 -4.51 7.04
C ASP A 99 7.44 -3.64 6.24
N PHE A 100 6.31 -3.25 6.84
CA PHE A 100 5.33 -2.40 6.17
C PHE A 100 5.89 -1.00 5.93
N ARG A 101 6.51 -0.39 6.96
CA ARG A 101 7.13 0.94 6.81
C ARG A 101 8.25 0.93 5.77
N PHE A 102 9.08 -0.11 5.76
CA PHE A 102 10.15 -0.28 4.77
C PHE A 102 9.60 -0.45 3.35
N ALA A 103 8.61 -1.31 3.15
CA ALA A 103 7.97 -1.52 1.85
C ALA A 103 7.33 -0.22 1.33
N THR A 104 6.71 0.58 2.22
CA THR A 104 6.16 1.90 1.89
C THR A 104 7.26 2.86 1.45
N ALA A 105 8.41 2.88 2.15
CA ALA A 105 9.56 3.70 1.75
C ALA A 105 10.07 3.32 0.35
N VAL A 106 10.19 2.02 0.05
CA VAL A 106 10.59 1.52 -1.29
C VAL A 106 9.58 1.94 -2.36
N ALA A 107 8.28 1.82 -2.10
CA ALA A 107 7.24 2.23 -3.03
C ALA A 107 7.28 3.74 -3.28
N ALA A 108 7.36 4.55 -2.23
CA ALA A 108 7.46 6.01 -2.30
C ALA A 108 8.72 6.47 -3.06
N PHE A 109 9.86 5.81 -2.83
CA PHE A 109 11.11 6.07 -3.56
C PHE A 109 10.93 5.86 -5.06
N GLY A 110 10.33 4.74 -5.46
CA GLY A 110 10.00 4.48 -6.86
C GLY A 110 9.02 5.49 -7.46
N MET A 111 8.07 5.99 -6.66
CA MET A 111 7.12 7.02 -7.10
C MET A 111 7.81 8.37 -7.33
N LEU A 112 8.69 8.82 -6.42
CA LEU A 112 9.45 10.06 -6.61
C LEU A 112 10.39 9.98 -7.80
N LEU A 113 11.14 8.88 -7.95
CA LEU A 113 12.03 8.70 -9.09
C LEU A 113 11.32 8.72 -10.46
N ARG A 114 10.03 8.38 -10.47
CA ARG A 114 9.21 8.33 -11.69
C ARG A 114 8.35 9.57 -11.89
N ASP A 115 8.47 10.58 -11.02
CA ASP A 115 7.60 11.76 -11.01
C ASP A 115 6.11 11.36 -11.06
N SER A 116 5.74 10.38 -10.23
CA SER A 116 4.40 9.80 -10.23
C SER A 116 3.37 10.79 -9.70
N GLN A 117 2.28 11.03 -10.44
CA GLN A 117 1.15 11.83 -9.97
C GLN A 117 0.50 11.29 -8.67
N PHE A 118 0.79 10.04 -8.31
CA PHE A 118 0.27 9.38 -7.11
C PHE A 118 1.23 9.46 -5.90
N SER A 119 2.37 10.17 -6.01
CA SER A 119 3.29 10.36 -4.88
C SER A 119 2.72 11.24 -3.76
N GLY A 120 1.62 11.95 -4.03
CA GLY A 120 0.99 12.85 -3.07
C GLY A 120 1.94 13.95 -2.64
N HIS A 121 2.16 14.06 -1.33
CA HIS A 121 3.03 15.08 -0.72
C HIS A 121 4.32 14.48 -0.14
N VAL A 122 4.64 13.22 -0.44
CA VAL A 122 5.85 12.58 0.09
C VAL A 122 7.09 13.29 -0.45
N GLN A 123 8.09 13.48 0.41
CA GLN A 123 9.36 14.09 0.05
C GLN A 123 10.52 13.13 0.38
N TRP A 124 11.71 13.42 -0.14
CA TRP A 124 12.88 12.55 0.05
C TRP A 124 13.22 12.30 1.53
N HIS A 125 13.07 13.32 2.37
CA HIS A 125 13.34 13.20 3.80
C HIS A 125 12.36 12.27 4.55
N ASP A 126 11.11 12.14 4.09
CA ASP A 126 10.11 11.25 4.69
C ASP A 126 10.53 9.80 4.43
N ILE A 127 10.93 9.52 3.19
CA ILE A 127 11.40 8.21 2.75
C ILE A 127 12.66 7.81 3.51
N ALA A 128 13.62 8.73 3.67
CA ALA A 128 14.83 8.49 4.44
C ALA A 128 14.51 8.14 5.89
N GLN A 129 13.63 8.92 6.53
CA GLN A 129 13.18 8.67 7.90
C GLN A 129 12.48 7.32 8.03
N TRP A 130 11.57 6.98 7.11
CA TRP A 130 10.87 5.70 7.17
C TRP A 130 11.82 4.52 6.97
N ALA A 131 12.76 4.61 6.03
CA ALA A 131 13.77 3.59 5.79
C ALA A 131 14.70 3.40 7.00
N GLU A 132 15.15 4.49 7.62
CA GLU A 132 15.97 4.47 8.84
C GLU A 132 15.23 3.84 10.02
N LEU A 133 13.98 4.24 10.27
CA LEU A 133 13.14 3.71 11.34
C LEU A 133 12.63 2.28 11.07
N SER A 134 12.97 1.68 9.92
CA SER A 134 12.53 0.34 9.54
C SER A 134 13.67 -0.61 9.19
N LEU A 135 14.91 -0.29 9.60
CA LEU A 135 16.07 -1.15 9.38
C LEU A 135 15.90 -2.55 10.01
N GLY A 136 15.29 -2.64 11.21
CA GLY A 136 14.98 -3.91 11.86
C GLY A 136 16.18 -4.89 11.91
N ALA A 137 15.89 -6.18 11.75
CA ALA A 137 16.93 -7.20 11.56
C ALA A 137 17.37 -7.26 10.08
N ASP A 138 18.52 -6.66 9.77
CA ASP A 138 19.04 -6.57 8.41
C ASP A 138 20.30 -7.43 8.19
N ALA A 139 20.13 -8.76 8.28
CA ALA A 139 21.25 -9.70 8.25
C ALA A 139 22.11 -9.63 6.97
N ASN A 140 21.50 -9.22 5.85
CA ASN A 140 22.17 -9.10 4.55
C ASN A 140 22.51 -7.64 4.18
N GLY A 141 22.17 -6.66 5.01
CA GLY A 141 22.47 -5.24 4.77
C GLY A 141 21.62 -4.55 3.71
N HIS A 142 20.57 -5.18 3.19
CA HIS A 142 19.78 -4.66 2.08
C HIS A 142 18.99 -3.39 2.46
N ARG A 143 18.51 -3.30 3.71
CA ARG A 143 17.75 -2.12 4.15
C ARG A 143 18.68 -0.93 4.35
N HIS A 144 19.88 -1.16 4.88
CA HIS A 144 20.92 -0.14 4.98
C HIS A 144 21.41 0.33 3.60
N GLU A 145 21.59 -0.59 2.65
CA GLU A 145 21.96 -0.24 1.28
C GLU A 145 20.87 0.61 0.63
N PHE A 146 19.60 0.21 0.77
CA PHE A 146 18.47 1.01 0.30
C PHE A 146 18.45 2.42 0.91
N LEU A 147 18.63 2.55 2.23
CA LEU A 147 18.72 3.87 2.89
C LEU A 147 19.84 4.73 2.29
N THR A 148 20.99 4.13 1.99
CA THR A 148 22.12 4.83 1.35
C THR A 148 21.73 5.36 -0.03
N LEU A 149 20.99 4.60 -0.82
CA LEU A 149 20.48 5.03 -2.13
C LEU A 149 19.47 6.18 -1.99
N VAL A 150 18.60 6.13 -0.98
CA VAL A 150 17.63 7.21 -0.70
C VAL A 150 18.37 8.51 -0.37
N MET A 151 19.38 8.45 0.51
CA MET A 151 20.17 9.63 0.89
C MET A 151 20.91 10.23 -0.32
N LEU A 152 21.50 9.39 -1.18
CA LEU A 152 22.15 9.86 -2.40
C LEU A 152 21.16 10.54 -3.36
N ALA A 153 19.96 9.95 -3.54
CA ALA A 153 18.93 10.54 -4.37
C ALA A 153 18.46 11.89 -3.82
N GLN A 154 18.30 12.00 -2.51
CA GLN A 154 17.96 13.26 -1.82
C GLN A 154 18.99 14.36 -2.10
N GLU A 155 20.29 14.05 -1.93
CA GLU A 155 21.38 15.00 -2.20
C GLU A 155 21.37 15.45 -3.68
N MET A 156 21.16 14.52 -4.61
CA MET A 156 21.09 14.82 -6.05
C MET A 156 19.87 15.63 -6.44
N ALA A 157 18.75 15.46 -5.74
CA ALA A 157 17.52 16.22 -5.95
C ALA A 157 17.62 17.68 -5.46
N GLY A 158 18.67 18.02 -4.70
CA GLY A 158 18.88 19.37 -4.15
C GLY A 158 18.00 19.67 -2.94
N ASP A 159 17.41 18.65 -2.32
CA ASP A 159 16.76 18.78 -1.02
C ASP A 159 17.83 18.66 0.07
N ASP A 160 18.28 19.80 0.59
CA ASP A 160 19.29 19.86 1.65
C ASP A 160 18.91 18.96 2.85
N LEU A 161 19.90 18.22 3.37
CA LEU A 161 19.82 17.38 4.56
C LEU A 161 19.44 18.20 5.80
N VAL A 162 18.14 18.43 6.02
CA VAL A 162 17.65 18.83 7.34
C VAL A 162 17.58 17.58 8.21
N VAL A 163 18.71 17.23 8.82
CA VAL A 163 18.74 16.30 9.95
C VAL A 163 18.08 17.01 11.14
N SER A 164 16.75 17.04 11.15
CA SER A 164 15.99 17.49 12.31
C SER A 164 16.03 16.38 13.35
N ARG A 165 16.66 16.66 14.49
CA ARG A 165 16.66 15.80 15.69
C ARG A 165 15.43 16.03 16.57
N ASP A 166 14.37 16.65 16.05
CA ASP A 166 13.17 16.91 16.82
C ASP A 166 12.09 15.85 16.56
N PRO A 167 11.42 15.35 17.61
CA PRO A 167 10.34 14.39 17.46
C PRO A 167 9.18 15.00 16.65
N VAL A 168 8.62 14.19 15.76
CA VAL A 168 7.49 14.51 14.88
C VAL A 168 6.36 15.19 15.69
N PRO A 169 5.90 16.40 15.32
CA PRO A 169 4.74 17.01 15.94
C PRO A 169 3.48 16.26 15.51
N ASN A 170 2.67 15.86 16.49
CA ASN A 170 1.35 15.25 16.26
C ASN A 170 0.52 16.09 15.27
N LEU A 171 -0.03 15.44 14.24
CA LEU A 171 -0.87 16.03 13.18
C LEU A 171 -2.21 16.64 13.66
N ARG A 172 -2.41 16.85 14.96
CA ARG A 172 -3.66 17.38 15.54
C ARG A 172 -3.73 18.91 15.65
N GLU A 173 -2.67 19.66 15.32
CA GLU A 173 -2.68 21.12 15.57
C GLU A 173 -2.80 22.01 14.32
N ARG A 174 -3.04 21.48 13.12
CA ARG A 174 -3.22 22.31 11.90
C ARG A 174 -4.67 22.60 11.49
N GLN A 175 -5.65 22.36 12.36
CA GLN A 175 -7.05 22.76 12.12
C GLN A 175 -7.53 23.97 12.96
N ALA A 176 -6.63 24.79 13.48
CA ALA A 176 -7.00 26.05 14.10
C ALA A 176 -6.08 27.20 13.64
N ARG A 177 -6.30 27.65 12.40
CA ARG A 177 -6.10 29.05 11.96
C ARG A 177 -6.70 29.28 10.58
#